data_AF-A0AAW9K7I0-F1
#
_entry.id   AF-A0AAW9K7I0-F1
#
_cell.length_a   1.000
_cell.length_b   1.000
_cell.length_c   1.000
_cell.angle_alpha   90.00
_cell.angle_beta   90.00
_cell.angle_gamma   90.00
#
_symmetry.space_group_name_H-M   'P 1'
#
loop_
_entity.id
_entity.type
_entity.pdbx_description
1 polymer ?
#
loop_
_entity_poly.entity_id
_entity_poly.type
_entity_poly.pdbx_seq_one_letter_code
_entity_poly.pdbx_strand_id
1 'polypeptide(L)'
;IDDEGILIKQKSGRVYTGGEAFGRLIGYIGSITAEELESNKGKGYSDTSLIGKAGLEQVYEETLRGKDSAEIYIERGKEKITIANKEGEDGKDIKTSIDSALQSKIYSEMTGEKGAATAVNPKSGEVLAMVSAPSFDSNVFTTYVTKTQKSKWEKTNNADEINRFNKIYSPGSTMKLITSAIG
;
A
#
# COMPACT_ATOMS: atom_id res chain seq x y z
N ILE A 1 -31.43 -6.69 3.08
CA ILE A 1 -31.37 -5.65 4.13
C ILE A 1 -31.65 -4.36 3.38
N ASP A 2 -32.91 -3.94 3.40
CA ASP A 2 -33.41 -2.75 2.72
C ASP A 2 -33.99 -1.88 3.85
N ASP A 3 -33.08 -1.28 4.61
CA ASP A 3 -33.46 -0.36 5.70
C ASP A 3 -33.78 0.99 5.05
N GLU A 4 -35.01 1.49 5.26
CA GLU A 4 -35.50 2.75 4.70
C GLU A 4 -34.50 3.90 4.96
N GLY A 5 -34.03 4.53 3.88
CA GLY A 5 -33.15 5.71 3.94
C GLY A 5 -31.65 5.46 3.66
N ILE A 6 -31.22 4.21 3.47
CA ILE A 6 -29.83 3.90 3.08
C ILE A 6 -29.71 3.75 1.57
N LEU A 7 -28.97 4.64 0.92
CA LEU A 7 -28.63 4.53 -0.49
C LEU A 7 -27.28 3.82 -0.65
N ILE A 8 -27.30 2.58 -1.13
CA ILE A 8 -26.07 1.84 -1.45
C ILE A 8 -25.62 2.22 -2.87
N LYS A 9 -24.48 2.90 -2.98
CA LYS A 9 -23.82 3.18 -4.25
C LYS A 9 -22.53 2.39 -4.35
N GLN A 10 -22.42 1.54 -5.37
CA GLN A 10 -21.19 0.83 -5.66
C GLN A 10 -20.19 1.79 -6.30
N LYS A 11 -18.95 1.78 -5.81
CA LYS A 11 -17.83 2.54 -6.36
C LYS A 11 -16.63 1.60 -6.46
N SER A 12 -15.88 1.69 -7.56
CA SER A 12 -14.61 0.99 -7.69
C SER A 12 -13.53 1.68 -6.87
N GLY A 13 -12.65 0.91 -6.24
CA GLY A 13 -11.56 1.41 -5.41
C GLY A 13 -10.50 0.34 -5.16
N ARG A 14 -9.34 0.76 -4.65
CA ARG A 14 -8.25 -0.15 -4.31
C ARG A 14 -8.65 -0.99 -3.09
N VAL A 15 -8.42 -2.30 -3.19
CA VAL A 15 -8.73 -3.28 -2.12
C VAL A 15 -7.45 -4.02 -1.76
N TYR A 16 -7.15 -4.10 -0.47
CA TYR A 16 -5.99 -4.82 0.05
C TYR A 16 -6.44 -6.11 0.73
N THR A 17 -5.96 -7.24 0.23
CA THR A 17 -6.21 -8.53 0.85
C THR A 17 -5.12 -8.86 1.88
N GLY A 18 -5.47 -9.56 2.95
CA GLY A 18 -4.53 -10.02 3.97
C GLY A 18 -4.40 -9.10 5.21
N GLY A 19 -5.10 -7.96 5.23
CA GLY A 19 -5.24 -7.10 6.40
C GLY A 19 -3.90 -6.62 6.96
N GLU A 20 -3.79 -6.57 8.30
CA GLU A 20 -2.63 -6.00 8.98
C GLU A 20 -1.30 -6.70 8.65
N ALA A 21 -1.32 -8.00 8.34
CA ALA A 21 -0.11 -8.76 8.02
C ALA A 21 0.64 -8.22 6.78
N PHE A 22 -0.04 -7.44 5.94
CA PHE A 22 0.51 -6.90 4.69
C PHE A 22 0.63 -5.38 4.69
N GLY A 23 -0.02 -4.66 5.61
CA GLY A 23 -0.09 -3.19 5.51
C GLY A 23 1.25 -2.48 5.48
N ARG A 24 2.24 -2.90 6.28
CA ARG A 24 3.60 -2.31 6.21
C ARG A 24 4.38 -2.67 4.94
N LEU A 25 4.10 -3.82 4.36
CA LEU A 25 4.75 -4.28 3.14
C LEU A 25 4.14 -3.59 1.91
N ILE A 26 2.83 -3.75 1.72
CA ILE A 26 2.10 -3.26 0.57
C ILE A 26 1.94 -1.74 0.64
N GLY A 27 1.65 -1.20 1.84
CA GLY A 27 1.32 0.20 2.02
C GLY A 27 -0.07 0.52 1.49
N TYR A 28 -0.29 1.76 1.08
CA TYR A 28 -1.60 2.23 0.63
C TYR A 28 -1.46 3.40 -0.35
N ILE A 29 -2.52 3.63 -1.12
CA ILE A 29 -2.72 4.83 -1.95
C ILE A 29 -3.52 5.89 -1.18
N GLY A 30 -3.33 7.16 -1.51
CA GLY A 30 -4.13 8.27 -0.98
C GLY A 30 -4.15 9.45 -1.93
N SER A 31 -5.01 10.43 -1.65
CA SER A 31 -5.07 11.67 -2.43
C SER A 31 -3.72 12.36 -2.48
N ILE A 32 -3.32 12.80 -3.67
CA ILE A 32 -2.08 13.55 -3.86
C ILE A 32 -2.15 14.87 -3.10
N THR A 33 -1.06 15.27 -2.45
CA THR A 33 -0.96 16.59 -1.81
C THR A 33 -0.45 17.64 -2.79
N ALA A 34 -0.58 18.92 -2.46
CA ALA A 34 -0.04 19.99 -3.30
C ALA A 34 1.48 19.87 -3.49
N GLU A 35 2.21 19.46 -2.46
CA GLU A 35 3.66 19.27 -2.47
C GLU A 35 4.06 18.08 -3.37
N GLU A 36 3.31 16.98 -3.31
CA GLU A 36 3.54 15.82 -4.18
C GLU A 36 3.18 16.12 -5.63
N LEU A 37 2.11 16.86 -5.88
CA LEU A 37 1.72 17.30 -7.22
C LEU A 37 2.80 18.19 -7.85
N GLU A 38 3.35 19.11 -7.05
CA GLU A 38 4.47 19.95 -7.45
C GLU A 38 5.71 19.12 -7.77
N SER A 39 6.06 18.16 -6.90
CA SER A 39 7.22 17.28 -7.06
C SER A 39 7.09 16.31 -8.26
N ASN A 40 5.85 16.01 -8.67
CA ASN A 40 5.54 15.14 -9.80
C ASN A 40 5.01 15.90 -11.02
N LYS A 41 5.33 17.19 -11.13
CA LYS A 41 5.00 18.01 -12.30
C LYS A 41 5.45 17.34 -13.60
N GLY A 42 4.56 17.36 -14.59
CA GLY A 42 4.81 16.75 -15.91
C GLY A 42 4.62 15.23 -15.95
N LYS A 43 4.40 14.54 -14.82
CA LYS A 43 4.08 13.10 -14.80
C LYS A 43 2.58 12.79 -15.00
N GLY A 44 1.80 13.81 -15.34
CA GLY A 44 0.38 13.69 -15.66
C GLY A 44 -0.53 13.48 -14.46
N TYR A 45 -0.13 13.91 -13.26
CA TYR A 45 -1.00 13.96 -12.09
C TYR A 45 -1.91 15.20 -12.12
N SER A 46 -3.10 15.06 -11.54
CA SER A 46 -4.07 16.10 -11.24
C SER A 46 -4.25 16.24 -9.72
N ASP A 47 -4.92 17.30 -9.27
CA ASP A 47 -5.33 17.50 -7.87
C ASP A 47 -6.31 16.44 -7.33
N THR A 48 -6.94 15.69 -8.22
CA THR A 48 -7.84 14.56 -7.90
C THR A 48 -7.18 13.20 -7.97
N SER A 49 -5.89 13.14 -8.32
CA SER A 49 -5.17 11.87 -8.47
C SER A 49 -4.95 11.17 -7.14
N LEU A 50 -4.95 9.84 -7.19
CA LEU A 50 -4.46 8.99 -6.11
C LEU A 50 -3.01 8.61 -6.40
N ILE A 51 -2.18 8.55 -5.37
CA ILE A 51 -0.76 8.19 -5.44
C ILE A 51 -0.41 7.23 -4.30
N GLY A 52 0.51 6.30 -4.55
CA GLY A 52 1.09 5.43 -3.53
C GLY A 52 1.80 6.23 -2.43
N LYS A 53 1.32 6.10 -1.20
CA LYS A 53 1.81 6.84 -0.02
C LYS A 53 2.84 6.09 0.80
N ALA A 54 2.82 4.76 0.75
CA ALA A 54 3.73 3.91 1.49
C ALA A 54 3.94 2.56 0.79
N GLY A 55 4.97 1.83 1.25
CA GLY A 55 5.17 0.42 0.89
C GLY A 55 5.41 0.21 -0.60
N LEU A 56 5.02 -0.97 -1.10
CA LEU A 56 5.12 -1.31 -2.52
C LEU A 56 4.27 -0.40 -3.42
N GLU A 57 3.14 0.12 -2.94
CA GLU A 57 2.35 1.12 -3.69
C GLU A 57 3.19 2.35 -4.03
N GLN A 58 3.93 2.89 -3.05
CA GLN A 58 4.80 4.04 -3.28
C GLN A 58 6.04 3.69 -4.12
N VAL A 59 6.67 2.54 -3.84
CA VAL A 59 7.91 2.14 -4.51
C VAL A 59 7.69 1.82 -5.99
N TYR A 60 6.57 1.19 -6.32
CA TYR A 60 6.22 0.78 -7.68
C TYR A 60 5.16 1.68 -8.32
N GLU A 61 4.95 2.90 -7.79
CA GLU A 61 3.96 3.87 -8.29
C GLU A 61 4.04 4.06 -9.82
N GLU A 62 5.24 4.25 -10.38
CA GLU A 62 5.41 4.46 -11.82
C GLU A 62 5.04 3.25 -12.69
N THR A 63 5.06 2.05 -12.11
CA THR A 63 4.65 0.81 -12.78
C THR A 63 3.16 0.53 -12.59
N LEU A 64 2.66 0.73 -11.38
CA LEU A 64 1.28 0.45 -10.98
C LEU A 64 0.28 1.48 -11.52
N ARG A 65 0.71 2.72 -11.71
CA ARG A 65 -0.15 3.81 -12.15
C ARG A 65 -0.43 3.73 -13.64
N GLY A 66 -1.72 3.73 -13.98
CA GLY A 66 -2.19 3.97 -15.35
C GLY A 66 -2.18 5.45 -15.73
N LYS A 67 -2.37 5.75 -17.01
CA LYS A 67 -2.59 7.11 -17.52
C LYS A 67 -4.07 7.33 -17.76
N ASP A 68 -4.60 8.42 -17.24
CA ASP A 68 -6.00 8.76 -17.41
C ASP A 68 -6.33 9.07 -18.88
N SER A 69 -7.45 8.49 -19.35
CA SER A 69 -8.11 8.88 -20.59
C SER A 69 -8.90 10.17 -20.39
N ALA A 70 -9.04 10.98 -21.44
CA ALA A 70 -9.91 12.15 -21.42
C ALA A 70 -10.71 12.24 -22.72
N GLU A 71 -12.01 12.51 -22.61
CA GLU A 71 -12.87 12.74 -23.78
C GLU A 71 -13.62 14.07 -23.63
N ILE A 72 -13.52 14.91 -24.65
CA ILE A 72 -14.32 16.13 -24.79
C ILE A 72 -15.35 15.87 -25.88
N TYR A 73 -16.62 16.01 -25.55
CA TYR A 73 -17.73 15.77 -26.48
C TYR A 73 -18.83 16.83 -26.34
N ILE A 74 -19.60 17.03 -27.41
CA ILE A 74 -20.85 17.80 -27.39
C ILE A 74 -22.00 16.79 -27.47
N GLU A 75 -22.97 16.95 -26.59
CA GLU A 75 -24.20 16.17 -26.60
C GLU A 75 -25.34 17.00 -27.21
N ARG A 76 -25.99 16.49 -28.27
CA ARG A 76 -27.15 17.11 -28.92
C ARG A 76 -28.29 16.10 -28.96
N GLY A 77 -29.19 16.18 -27.99
CA GLY A 77 -30.28 15.20 -27.85
C GLY A 77 -29.75 13.81 -27.51
N LYS A 78 -29.81 12.87 -28.46
CA LYS A 78 -29.26 11.51 -28.31
C LYS A 78 -27.90 11.32 -29.00
N GLU A 79 -27.42 12.32 -29.73
CA GLU A 79 -26.14 12.24 -30.42
C GLU A 79 -25.00 12.75 -29.53
N LYS A 80 -23.95 11.93 -29.41
CA LYS A 80 -22.69 12.28 -28.76
C LYS A 80 -21.63 12.48 -29.84
N ILE A 81 -21.13 13.72 -29.98
CA ILE A 81 -20.11 14.08 -30.97
C ILE A 81 -18.80 14.35 -30.23
N THR A 82 -17.82 13.46 -30.37
CA THR A 82 -16.49 13.61 -29.77
C THR A 82 -15.69 14.69 -30.52
N ILE A 83 -15.19 15.68 -29.79
CA ILE A 83 -14.34 16.76 -30.29
C ILE A 83 -12.86 16.39 -30.14
N ALA A 84 -12.49 15.83 -28.99
CA ALA A 84 -11.13 15.42 -28.68
C ALA A 84 -11.17 14.18 -27.79
N ASN A 85 -10.23 13.27 -28.01
CA ASN A 85 -10.06 12.08 -27.22
C ASN A 85 -8.56 11.90 -26.94
N LYS A 86 -8.24 11.59 -25.69
CA LYS A 86 -6.95 11.10 -25.23
C LYS A 86 -7.18 9.72 -24.67
N GLU A 87 -6.53 8.73 -25.27
CA GLU A 87 -6.58 7.36 -24.77
C GLU A 87 -5.84 7.25 -23.42
N GLY A 88 -6.40 6.42 -22.54
CA GLY A 88 -5.76 6.05 -21.29
C GLY A 88 -4.91 4.81 -21.48
N GLU A 89 -4.06 4.53 -20.50
CA GLU A 89 -3.25 3.32 -20.44
C GLU A 89 -3.43 2.69 -19.07
N ASP A 90 -3.72 1.38 -19.02
CA ASP A 90 -3.78 0.68 -17.75
C ASP A 90 -2.40 0.59 -17.09
N GLY A 91 -2.40 0.59 -15.76
CA GLY A 91 -1.20 0.28 -14.98
C GLY A 91 -0.76 -1.17 -15.19
N LYS A 92 0.46 -1.48 -14.77
CA LYS A 92 1.02 -2.84 -14.88
C LYS A 92 0.99 -3.55 -13.54
N ASP A 93 0.63 -4.82 -13.58
CA ASP A 93 0.71 -5.70 -12.42
C ASP A 93 2.16 -5.94 -12.01
N ILE A 94 2.38 -6.04 -10.70
CA ILE A 94 3.65 -6.48 -10.13
C ILE A 94 3.47 -7.85 -9.48
N LYS A 95 4.44 -8.73 -9.70
CA LYS A 95 4.49 -10.04 -9.03
C LYS A 95 5.62 -10.03 -8.02
N THR A 96 5.31 -10.32 -6.76
CA THR A 96 6.30 -10.44 -5.69
C THR A 96 6.65 -11.90 -5.45
N SER A 97 7.78 -12.14 -4.78
CA SER A 97 8.19 -13.46 -4.28
C SER A 97 7.54 -13.84 -2.94
N ILE A 98 6.66 -12.99 -2.43
CA ILE A 98 6.08 -13.12 -1.09
C ILE A 98 5.08 -14.27 -1.08
N ASP A 99 5.30 -15.23 -0.19
CA ASP A 99 4.34 -16.27 0.13
C ASP A 99 3.33 -15.70 1.12
N SER A 100 2.09 -15.57 0.67
CA SER A 100 1.03 -14.93 1.45
C SER A 100 0.64 -15.73 2.69
N ALA A 101 0.71 -17.07 2.63
CA ALA A 101 0.41 -17.94 3.75
C ALA A 101 1.51 -17.85 4.81
N LEU A 102 2.78 -17.85 4.38
CA LEU A 102 3.92 -17.67 5.28
C LEU A 102 3.90 -16.30 5.94
N GLN A 103 3.67 -15.23 5.18
CA GLN A 103 3.58 -13.86 5.72
C GLN A 103 2.48 -13.75 6.78
N SER A 104 1.28 -14.28 6.49
CA SER A 104 0.15 -14.26 7.41
C SER A 104 0.44 -15.05 8.69
N LYS A 105 1.06 -16.23 8.53
CA LYS A 105 1.44 -17.09 9.65
C LYS A 105 2.48 -16.41 10.55
N ILE A 106 3.53 -15.82 9.98
CA ILE A 106 4.54 -15.11 10.75
C ILE A 106 3.89 -13.96 11.54
N TYR A 107 3.04 -13.16 10.90
CA TYR A 107 2.36 -12.05 11.60
C TYR A 107 1.49 -12.53 12.77
N SER A 108 0.72 -13.62 12.59
CA SER A 108 -0.11 -14.16 13.68
C SER A 108 0.70 -14.66 14.88
N GLU A 109 1.88 -15.24 14.63
CA GLU A 109 2.78 -15.74 15.68
C GLU A 109 3.50 -14.62 16.44
N MET A 110 3.53 -13.40 15.92
CA MET A 110 4.12 -12.25 16.63
C MET A 110 3.23 -11.72 17.74
N THR A 111 1.96 -12.15 17.84
CA THR A 111 1.04 -11.86 18.96
C THR A 111 0.98 -10.39 19.41
N GLY A 112 1.15 -9.43 18.49
CA GLY A 112 1.14 -8.00 18.79
C GLY A 112 2.45 -7.44 19.38
N GLU A 113 3.49 -8.26 19.49
CA GLU A 113 4.82 -7.84 19.91
C GLU A 113 5.47 -6.91 18.88
N LYS A 114 6.29 -5.99 19.38
CA LYS A 114 7.03 -5.04 18.53
C LYS A 114 8.24 -5.75 17.92
N GLY A 115 8.22 -6.02 16.63
CA GLY A 115 9.34 -6.69 15.96
C GLY A 115 9.26 -6.69 14.44
N ALA A 116 10.28 -7.28 13.83
CA ALA A 116 10.27 -7.62 12.41
C ALA A 116 10.71 -9.07 12.22
N ALA A 117 10.19 -9.70 11.17
CA ALA A 117 10.59 -11.04 10.77
C ALA A 117 10.67 -11.10 9.25
N THR A 118 11.75 -11.70 8.75
CA THR A 118 12.03 -11.84 7.32
C THR A 118 12.35 -13.29 7.02
N ALA A 119 11.78 -13.83 5.95
CA ALA A 119 12.11 -15.15 5.43
C ALA A 119 12.69 -15.01 4.02
N VAL A 120 13.82 -15.67 3.78
CA VAL A 120 14.53 -15.62 2.49
C VAL A 120 14.86 -17.04 2.06
N ASN A 121 14.70 -17.34 0.77
CA ASN A 121 15.22 -18.56 0.19
C ASN A 121 16.75 -18.43 0.04
N PRO A 122 17.56 -19.22 0.78
CA PRO A 122 19.01 -19.05 0.77
C PRO A 122 19.68 -19.45 -0.55
N LYS A 123 18.98 -20.19 -1.42
CA LYS A 123 19.51 -20.61 -2.73
C LYS A 123 19.24 -19.60 -3.83
N SER A 124 18.02 -19.04 -3.88
CA SER A 124 17.62 -18.09 -4.93
C SER A 124 17.78 -16.62 -4.51
N GLY A 125 17.83 -16.34 -3.20
CA GLY A 125 17.80 -14.98 -2.66
C GLY A 125 16.39 -14.37 -2.62
N GLU A 126 15.35 -15.10 -3.03
CA GLU A 126 13.97 -14.61 -3.02
C GLU A 126 13.48 -14.36 -1.59
N VAL A 127 12.85 -13.20 -1.39
CA VAL A 127 12.25 -12.84 -0.11
C VAL A 127 10.82 -13.39 -0.05
N LEU A 128 10.59 -14.34 0.85
CA LEU A 128 9.31 -15.06 0.97
C LEU A 128 8.35 -14.39 1.95
N ALA A 129 8.85 -13.63 2.92
CA ALA A 129 8.03 -12.83 3.83
C ALA A 129 8.81 -11.64 4.38
N MET A 130 8.15 -10.49 4.51
CA MET A 130 8.68 -9.31 5.21
C MET A 130 7.61 -8.73 6.13
N VAL A 131 7.70 -9.07 7.41
CA VAL A 131 6.70 -8.77 8.41
C VAL A 131 7.23 -7.73 9.38
N SER A 132 6.41 -6.73 9.70
CA SER A 132 6.64 -5.75 10.75
C SER A 132 5.41 -5.73 11.65
N ALA A 133 5.57 -5.97 12.94
CA ALA A 133 4.50 -5.93 13.93
C ALA A 133 4.78 -4.87 15.00
N PRO A 134 3.75 -4.19 15.53
CA PRO A 134 2.39 -4.12 14.99
C PRO A 134 2.36 -3.45 13.59
N SER A 135 1.26 -3.64 12.88
CA SER A 135 0.98 -3.10 11.54
C SER A 135 -0.44 -2.54 11.48
N PHE A 136 -0.89 -2.12 10.30
CA PHE A 136 -2.22 -1.56 10.04
C PHE A 136 -2.88 -2.28 8.85
N ASP A 137 -4.21 -2.25 8.77
CA ASP A 137 -4.94 -2.66 7.56
C ASP A 137 -4.98 -1.49 6.57
N SER A 138 -4.40 -1.65 5.38
CA SER A 138 -4.34 -0.62 4.35
C SER A 138 -5.71 -0.12 3.87
N ASN A 139 -6.77 -0.93 4.00
CA ASN A 139 -8.13 -0.54 3.59
C ASN A 139 -8.71 0.62 4.43
N VAL A 140 -8.17 0.88 5.62
CA VAL A 140 -8.60 2.03 6.43
C VAL A 140 -8.24 3.36 5.78
N PHE A 141 -7.23 3.38 4.91
CA PHE A 141 -6.77 4.57 4.21
C PHE A 141 -7.48 4.82 2.88
N THR A 142 -8.12 3.80 2.29
CA THR A 142 -8.91 3.96 1.05
C THR A 142 -10.30 4.51 1.30
N THR A 143 -10.76 4.41 2.54
CA THR A 143 -12.08 4.86 2.99
C THR A 143 -11.92 6.05 3.93
N TYR A 144 -11.99 5.81 5.24
CA TYR A 144 -11.91 6.83 6.26
C TYR A 144 -11.26 6.27 7.52
N VAL A 145 -10.21 6.93 7.99
CA VAL A 145 -9.62 6.65 9.29
C VAL A 145 -10.50 7.25 10.39
N THR A 146 -11.15 6.38 11.16
CA THR A 146 -12.01 6.81 12.26
C THR A 146 -11.23 7.46 13.40
N LYS A 147 -11.86 8.37 14.15
CA LYS A 147 -11.27 8.97 15.36
C LYS A 147 -10.84 7.91 16.39
N THR A 148 -11.62 6.83 16.51
CA THR A 148 -11.31 5.71 17.39
C THR A 148 -10.03 4.99 16.96
N GLN A 149 -9.88 4.72 15.66
CA GLN A 149 -8.67 4.10 15.11
C GLN A 149 -7.45 5.00 15.33
N LYS A 150 -7.58 6.30 15.03
CA LYS A 150 -6.51 7.27 15.24
C LYS A 150 -6.07 7.33 16.71
N SER A 151 -7.03 7.38 17.64
CA SER A 151 -6.72 7.36 19.08
C SER A 151 -6.03 6.06 19.53
N LYS A 152 -6.35 4.92 18.91
CA LYS A 152 -5.66 3.64 19.18
C LYS A 152 -4.18 3.72 18.75
N TRP A 153 -3.89 4.25 17.57
CA TRP A 153 -2.53 4.43 17.08
C TRP A 153 -1.73 5.36 17.97
N GLU A 154 -2.29 6.52 18.31
CA GLU A 154 -1.66 7.51 19.20
C GLU A 154 -1.33 6.92 20.58
N LYS A 155 -2.23 6.11 21.16
CA LYS A 155 -1.98 5.41 22.44
C LYS A 155 -0.81 4.43 22.37
N THR A 156 -0.53 3.88 21.19
CA THR A 156 0.62 2.99 20.95
C THR A 156 1.87 3.74 20.48
N ASN A 157 1.85 5.08 20.50
CA ASN A 157 2.89 5.94 19.94
C ASN A 157 3.16 5.64 18.46
N ASN A 158 2.09 5.41 17.68
CA ASN A 158 2.12 5.09 16.25
C ASN A 158 3.08 3.93 15.93
N ALA A 159 3.11 2.93 16.80
CA ALA A 159 4.02 1.80 16.66
C ALA A 159 3.77 1.03 15.36
N ASP A 160 2.55 1.06 14.85
CA ASP A 160 2.09 0.44 13.61
C ASP A 160 2.52 1.19 12.34
N GLU A 161 2.88 2.47 12.43
CA GLU A 161 3.45 3.23 11.29
C GLU A 161 4.93 2.89 11.06
N ILE A 162 5.60 2.34 12.07
CA ILE A 162 7.02 2.02 12.02
C ILE A 162 7.24 0.80 11.10
N ASN A 163 7.96 1.02 9.99
CA ASN A 163 8.50 -0.07 9.21
C ASN A 163 9.76 -0.63 9.89
N ARG A 164 9.62 -1.75 10.61
CA ARG A 164 10.73 -2.36 11.34
C ARG A 164 11.66 -3.18 10.45
N PHE A 165 11.17 -3.82 9.39
CA PHE A 165 12.07 -4.60 8.52
C PHE A 165 13.00 -3.70 7.67
N ASN A 166 12.65 -2.42 7.49
CA ASN A 166 13.48 -1.43 6.78
C ASN A 166 14.34 -0.55 7.72
N LYS A 167 14.40 -0.87 9.01
CA LYS A 167 15.21 -0.11 9.99
C LYS A 167 16.42 -0.92 10.43
N ILE A 168 17.51 -0.20 10.71
CA ILE A 168 18.73 -0.79 11.28
C ILE A 168 18.54 -0.95 12.78
N TYR A 169 18.78 -2.16 13.28
CA TYR A 169 18.76 -2.50 14.70
C TYR A 169 20.11 -3.10 15.09
N SER A 170 20.39 -3.08 16.41
CA SER A 170 21.51 -3.88 16.92
C SER A 170 21.24 -5.36 16.62
N PRO A 171 22.15 -6.03 15.89
CA PRO A 171 21.95 -7.42 15.48
C PRO A 171 22.03 -8.42 16.65
N GLY A 172 22.60 -8.01 17.80
CA GLY A 172 22.62 -8.83 19.01
C GLY A 172 23.30 -10.18 18.79
N SER A 173 22.68 -11.27 19.28
CA SER A 173 23.27 -12.60 19.22
C SER A 173 23.48 -13.15 17.80
N THR A 174 22.80 -12.63 16.77
CA THR A 174 23.00 -13.11 15.39
C THR A 174 24.38 -12.75 14.85
N MET A 175 25.04 -11.71 15.37
CA MET A 175 26.42 -11.35 14.98
C MET A 175 27.45 -12.40 15.36
N LYS A 176 27.17 -13.23 16.36
CA LYS A 176 28.12 -14.26 16.81
C LYS A 176 28.54 -15.16 15.66
N LEU A 177 27.60 -15.51 14.76
CA LEU A 177 27.89 -16.31 13.57
C LEU A 177 28.87 -15.61 12.62
N ILE A 178 28.72 -14.29 12.42
CA ILE A 178 29.61 -13.50 11.57
C ILE A 178 30.99 -13.38 12.21
N THR A 179 31.06 -13.03 13.50
CA THR A 179 32.33 -12.96 14.24
C THR A 179 33.07 -14.30 14.21
N SER A 180 32.37 -15.41 14.39
CA SER A 180 32.95 -16.77 14.32
C SER A 180 33.39 -17.19 12.92
N ALA A 181 32.85 -16.59 11.86
CA ALA A 181 33.29 -16.86 10.49
C ALA A 181 34.55 -16.08 10.11
N ILE A 182 34.79 -14.94 10.77
CA ILE A 182 35.94 -14.07 10.52
C ILE A 182 37.17 -14.50 11.33
N GLY A 183 36.97 -14.82 12.61
CA GLY A 183 38.05 -15.22 13.54
C GLY A 183 38.44 -16.67 13.39
#